data_AF-A0A2M8EPC2-F1
#
_entry.id   AF-A0A2M8EPC2-F1
#
_cell.length_a   1.000
_cell.length_b   1.000
_cell.length_c   1.000
_cell.angle_alpha   90.00
_cell.angle_beta   90.00
_cell.angle_gamma   90.00
#
_symmetry.space_group_name_H-M   'P 1'
#
loop_
_entity.id
_entity.type
_entity.pdbx_description
1 polymer ?
#
loop_
_entity_poly.entity_id
_entity_poly.type
_entity_poly.pdbx_seq_one_letter_code
_entity_poly.pdbx_strand_id
1 'polypeptide(L)'
;MKKILLFLGALALIGADCIGGTKTVEGDWYLAFDLPSDWVMTTVYSEGTMPIGLDGVSLEDSEIYLQSSSLHMIFDDSEVPEEFVEKVGEVKRDDMTRISILRLSSRRHLPDDVEDLGDGFYKLGDLYYFEGESGDKYMFTVEQMGQDISVAQEVILSAKEVTVNQQ
;
A
#
# COMPACT_ATOMS: atom_id res chain seq x y z
N MET A 1 67.34 2.59 23.48
CA MET A 1 66.88 1.19 23.48
C MET A 1 65.51 1.12 22.83
N LYS A 2 65.39 0.37 21.73
CA LYS A 2 64.16 0.10 20.98
C LYS A 2 63.22 -0.78 21.80
N LYS A 3 61.91 -0.49 21.81
CA LYS A 3 60.87 -1.54 21.83
C LYS A 3 59.74 -1.14 20.88
N ILE A 4 59.66 -1.90 19.81
CA ILE A 4 58.62 -1.95 18.80
C ILE A 4 57.51 -2.85 19.38
N LEU A 5 56.25 -2.42 19.26
CA LEU A 5 55.09 -3.31 19.35
C LEU A 5 54.16 -3.01 18.17
N LEU A 6 54.44 -3.74 17.09
CA LEU A 6 53.48 -4.14 16.07
C LEU A 6 52.72 -5.36 16.63
N PHE A 7 51.40 -5.42 16.49
CA PHE A 7 50.74 -6.43 15.64
C PHE A 7 49.20 -6.48 15.77
N LEU A 8 48.56 -6.68 14.60
CA LEU A 8 47.33 -7.43 14.28
C LEU A 8 46.02 -6.98 14.98
N GLY A 9 44.91 -6.67 14.29
CA GLY A 9 44.39 -7.19 13.03
C GLY A 9 43.40 -8.34 13.31
N ALA A 10 42.10 -8.05 13.23
CA ALA A 10 40.92 -8.95 13.10
C ALA A 10 39.68 -8.18 13.62
N LEU A 11 38.46 -8.29 13.13
CA LEU A 11 37.82 -8.87 11.94
C LEU A 11 36.33 -8.48 12.06
N ALA A 12 35.63 -8.44 10.93
CA ALA A 12 34.19 -8.63 10.78
C ALA A 12 33.23 -7.56 11.35
N LEU A 13 32.50 -6.91 10.43
CA LEU A 13 31.05 -7.04 10.28
C LEU A 13 30.61 -6.12 9.12
N ILE A 14 30.71 -6.62 7.89
CA ILE A 14 29.83 -6.16 6.82
C ILE A 14 29.05 -7.41 6.41
N GLY A 15 28.18 -7.83 7.33
CA GLY A 15 27.12 -8.78 7.04
C GLY A 15 26.07 -8.06 6.21
N ALA A 16 25.54 -8.77 5.23
CA ALA A 16 24.51 -8.32 4.31
C ALA A 16 23.28 -7.74 5.03
N ASP A 17 23.02 -6.44 4.85
CA ASP A 17 21.68 -5.90 5.03
C ASP A 17 20.85 -6.25 3.78
N CYS A 18 20.37 -7.50 3.75
CA CYS A 18 19.06 -7.80 3.16
C CYS A 18 18.02 -7.59 4.26
N ILE A 19 17.92 -6.37 4.79
CA ILE A 19 16.74 -5.95 5.53
C ILE A 19 15.75 -5.53 4.45
N GLY A 20 14.73 -6.35 4.21
CA GLY A 20 13.59 -5.99 3.38
C GLY A 20 12.97 -4.72 3.96
N GLY A 21 13.36 -3.58 3.39
CA GLY A 21 12.93 -2.28 3.87
C GLY A 21 11.46 -2.10 3.52
N THR A 22 10.64 -1.84 4.54
CA THR A 22 9.35 -1.19 4.35
C THR A 22 9.60 0.17 3.72
N LYS A 23 8.91 0.48 2.63
CA LYS A 23 8.97 1.77 1.95
C LYS A 23 7.78 2.58 2.41
N THR A 24 8.02 3.70 3.07
CA THR A 24 6.97 4.71 3.26
C THR A 24 6.70 5.35 1.90
N VAL A 25 5.49 5.19 1.38
CA VAL A 25 5.07 5.85 0.14
C VAL A 25 4.24 7.08 0.52
N GLU A 26 4.86 8.24 0.34
CA GLU A 26 4.19 9.54 0.36
C GLU A 26 3.72 9.81 -1.08
N GLY A 27 2.45 9.49 -1.36
CA GLY A 27 1.77 10.12 -2.50
C GLY A 27 1.30 11.52 -2.09
N ASP A 28 0.95 12.37 -3.05
CA ASP A 28 0.26 13.64 -2.77
C ASP A 28 -1.21 13.37 -2.35
N TRP A 29 -1.44 12.41 -1.46
CA TRP A 29 -2.76 12.02 -0.98
C TRP A 29 -2.86 12.19 0.54
N TYR A 30 -4.05 12.00 1.09
CA TYR A 30 -4.35 12.36 2.49
C TYR A 30 -3.75 11.39 3.53
N LEU A 31 -3.33 10.20 3.10
CA LEU A 31 -2.78 9.15 3.97
C LEU A 31 -1.40 8.71 3.48
N ALA A 32 -0.49 8.46 4.42
CA ALA A 32 0.75 7.71 4.22
C ALA A 32 0.62 6.30 4.77
N PHE A 33 1.40 5.38 4.20
CA PHE A 33 1.39 3.96 4.53
C PHE A 33 2.82 3.40 4.59
N ASP A 34 3.03 2.40 5.44
CA ASP A 34 4.23 1.58 5.42
C ASP A 34 3.99 0.39 4.49
N LEU A 35 4.53 0.48 3.27
CA LEU A 35 4.31 -0.52 2.22
C LEU A 35 5.44 -1.55 2.15
N PRO A 36 5.15 -2.83 1.86
CA PRO A 36 6.16 -3.81 1.45
C PRO A 36 6.90 -3.37 0.17
N SER A 37 8.08 -3.97 -0.07
CA SER A 37 9.05 -3.52 -1.09
C SER A 37 8.54 -3.46 -2.54
N ASP A 38 7.49 -4.19 -2.87
CA ASP A 38 6.94 -4.31 -4.23
C ASP A 38 5.54 -3.68 -4.37
N TRP A 39 5.03 -3.13 -3.27
CA TRP A 39 3.73 -2.49 -3.26
C TRP A 39 3.81 -1.08 -3.85
N VAL A 40 2.78 -0.71 -4.60
CA VAL A 40 2.66 0.62 -5.21
C VAL A 40 1.31 1.23 -4.89
N MET A 41 1.31 2.56 -4.91
CA MET A 41 0.14 3.41 -4.78
C MET A 41 -0.26 3.92 -6.17
N THR A 42 -1.51 3.78 -6.56
CA THR A 42 -1.98 4.10 -7.92
C THR A 42 -3.38 4.72 -7.89
N THR A 43 -3.73 5.48 -8.92
CA THR A 43 -5.11 5.93 -9.12
C THR A 43 -6.03 4.76 -9.48
N VAL A 44 -7.33 4.93 -9.27
CA VAL A 44 -8.31 3.91 -9.66
C VAL A 44 -8.29 3.69 -11.17
N TYR A 45 -8.21 2.43 -11.57
CA TYR A 45 -8.34 2.00 -12.96
C TYR A 45 -9.40 0.89 -13.08
N SER A 46 -9.95 0.77 -14.29
CA SER A 46 -10.81 -0.37 -14.64
C SER A 46 -9.94 -1.52 -15.14
N GLU A 47 -10.12 -2.70 -14.55
CA GLU A 47 -9.42 -3.92 -14.96
C GLU A 47 -9.61 -4.18 -16.46
N GLY A 48 -8.56 -4.65 -17.12
CA GLY A 48 -8.62 -5.09 -18.52
C GLY A 48 -8.96 -4.00 -19.55
N THR A 49 -9.05 -2.72 -19.17
CA THR A 49 -9.52 -1.65 -20.07
C THR A 49 -8.64 -0.41 -20.12
N MET A 50 -7.88 -0.09 -19.06
CA MET A 50 -7.04 1.11 -19.00
C MET A 50 -5.62 0.79 -18.52
N PRO A 51 -4.55 1.41 -19.08
CA PRO A 51 -3.19 1.36 -18.53
C PRO A 51 -3.16 1.85 -17.06
N ILE A 52 -2.30 1.28 -16.20
CA ILE A 52 -2.13 1.77 -14.84
C ILE A 52 -1.36 3.09 -14.92
N GLY A 53 -1.92 4.14 -14.34
CA GLY A 53 -1.18 5.35 -14.06
C GLY A 53 -0.24 5.11 -12.88
N LEU A 54 1.06 4.98 -13.14
CA LEU A 54 2.11 5.03 -12.12
C LEU A 54 2.63 6.46 -11.88
N ASP A 55 2.01 7.45 -12.53
CA ASP A 55 2.39 8.86 -12.48
C ASP A 55 2.12 9.53 -11.11
N GLY A 56 1.66 8.74 -10.13
CA GLY A 56 1.34 9.18 -8.77
C GLY A 56 -0.16 9.40 -8.56
N VAL A 57 -0.53 9.55 -7.29
CA VAL A 57 -1.89 9.90 -6.86
C VAL A 57 -1.96 11.38 -6.50
N SER A 58 -3.12 12.00 -6.69
CA SER A 58 -3.39 13.40 -6.42
C SER A 58 -4.34 13.59 -5.24
N LEU A 59 -4.30 14.76 -4.61
CA LEU A 59 -5.28 15.17 -3.59
C LEU A 59 -6.71 15.23 -4.15
N GLU A 60 -6.86 15.40 -5.45
CA GLU A 60 -8.17 15.42 -6.11
C GLU A 60 -8.80 14.02 -6.20
N ASP A 61 -8.00 12.96 -6.07
CA ASP A 61 -8.50 11.59 -6.10
C ASP A 61 -9.27 11.29 -4.82
N SER A 62 -10.55 10.93 -4.96
CA SER A 62 -11.38 10.50 -3.83
C SER A 62 -11.08 9.06 -3.40
N GLU A 63 -10.54 8.27 -4.32
CA GLU A 63 -10.22 6.86 -4.14
C GLU A 63 -8.89 6.54 -4.80
N ILE A 64 -8.11 5.65 -4.20
CA ILE A 64 -6.88 5.11 -4.76
C ILE A 64 -6.79 3.61 -4.52
N TYR A 65 -5.80 2.97 -5.15
CA TYR A 65 -5.40 1.60 -4.88
C TYR A 65 -3.99 1.51 -4.30
N LEU A 66 -3.82 0.70 -3.26
CA LEU A 66 -2.54 0.10 -2.88
C LEU A 66 -2.50 -1.32 -3.43
N GLN A 67 -1.45 -1.69 -4.15
CA GLN A 67 -1.41 -3.00 -4.80
C GLN A 67 -0.02 -3.64 -4.69
N SER A 68 0.03 -4.96 -4.52
CA SER A 68 1.25 -5.75 -4.31
C SER A 68 2.20 -5.88 -5.51
N SER A 69 1.91 -5.20 -6.63
CA SER A 69 2.71 -5.21 -7.84
C SER A 69 2.51 -3.92 -8.64
N SER A 70 3.52 -3.47 -9.36
CA SER A 70 3.41 -2.39 -10.34
C SER A 70 2.75 -2.81 -11.66
N LEU A 71 2.45 -4.11 -11.82
CA LEU A 71 1.79 -4.65 -13.00
C LEU A 71 0.27 -4.52 -12.91
N HIS A 72 -0.40 -4.71 -14.05
CA HIS A 72 -1.84 -4.81 -14.12
C HIS A 72 -2.37 -6.03 -13.39
N MET A 73 -3.19 -5.82 -12.36
CA MET A 73 -3.86 -6.91 -11.66
C MET A 73 -5.23 -7.18 -12.27
N ILE A 74 -5.55 -8.46 -12.41
CA ILE A 74 -6.83 -8.92 -12.98
C ILE A 74 -7.33 -10.02 -12.05
N PHE A 75 -8.38 -9.71 -11.29
CA PHE A 75 -8.89 -10.57 -10.21
C PHE A 75 -9.95 -11.58 -10.68
N ASP A 76 -10.31 -11.53 -11.96
CA ASP A 76 -11.23 -12.49 -12.57
C ASP A 76 -10.52 -13.53 -13.44
N ASP A 77 -11.22 -14.64 -13.69
CA ASP A 77 -10.75 -15.69 -14.61
C ASP A 77 -11.01 -15.31 -16.09
N SER A 78 -11.30 -14.04 -16.39
CA SER A 78 -11.65 -13.63 -17.75
C SER A 78 -10.43 -13.72 -18.67
N GLU A 79 -10.67 -14.13 -19.91
CA GLU A 79 -9.64 -14.03 -20.95
C GLU A 79 -9.33 -12.57 -21.23
N VAL A 80 -8.11 -12.19 -20.90
CA VAL A 80 -7.58 -10.86 -21.20
C VAL A 80 -7.30 -10.79 -22.69
N PRO A 81 -7.93 -9.86 -23.44
CA PRO A 81 -7.71 -9.75 -24.87
C PRO A 81 -6.22 -9.56 -25.20
N GLU A 82 -5.70 -10.25 -26.21
CA GLU A 82 -4.30 -10.10 -26.64
C GLU A 82 -3.94 -8.63 -26.93
N GLU A 83 -4.85 -7.89 -27.57
CA GLU A 83 -4.70 -6.45 -27.84
C GLU A 83 -4.52 -5.60 -26.56
N PHE A 84 -5.02 -6.06 -25.42
CA PHE A 84 -4.82 -5.39 -24.14
C PHE A 84 -3.42 -5.67 -23.61
N VAL A 85 -2.99 -6.93 -23.63
CA VAL A 85 -1.63 -7.34 -23.23
C VAL A 85 -0.57 -6.62 -24.08
N GLU A 86 -0.82 -6.43 -25.38
CA GLU A 86 0.06 -5.64 -26.24
C GLU A 86 0.15 -4.15 -25.83
N LYS A 87 -0.91 -3.59 -25.25
CA LYS A 87 -0.97 -2.18 -24.84
C LYS A 87 -0.39 -1.94 -23.45
N VAL A 88 -0.68 -2.81 -22.48
CA VAL A 88 -0.27 -2.63 -21.09
C VAL A 88 0.97 -3.43 -20.70
N GLY A 89 1.36 -4.39 -21.54
CA GLY A 89 2.44 -5.31 -21.26
C GLY A 89 2.02 -6.46 -20.35
N GLU A 90 2.89 -6.79 -19.41
CA GLU A 90 2.70 -7.91 -18.49
C GLU A 90 1.58 -7.67 -17.48
N VAL A 91 0.78 -8.70 -17.23
CA VAL A 91 -0.33 -8.67 -16.25
C VAL A 91 -0.07 -9.69 -15.14
N LYS A 92 -0.41 -9.33 -13.90
CA LYS A 92 -0.36 -10.17 -12.70
C LYS A 92 -1.74 -10.79 -12.48
N ARG A 93 -1.79 -12.12 -12.31
CA ARG A 93 -3.04 -12.88 -12.08
C ARG A 93 -3.00 -13.82 -10.90
N ASP A 94 -1.84 -13.94 -10.26
CA ASP A 94 -1.59 -14.83 -9.13
C ASP A 94 -0.91 -14.05 -8.02
N ASP A 95 -1.08 -14.50 -6.77
CA ASP A 95 -0.35 -13.95 -5.63
C ASP A 95 -0.43 -12.41 -5.57
N MET A 96 -1.66 -11.89 -5.55
CA MET A 96 -1.94 -10.47 -5.66
C MET A 96 -2.90 -9.99 -4.58
N THR A 97 -2.65 -8.77 -4.11
CA THR A 97 -3.48 -8.06 -3.14
C THR A 97 -3.66 -6.64 -3.64
N ARG A 98 -4.90 -6.16 -3.62
CA ARG A 98 -5.28 -4.77 -3.87
C ARG A 98 -6.15 -4.27 -2.73
N ILE A 99 -5.81 -3.10 -2.21
CA ILE A 99 -6.58 -2.39 -1.19
C ILE A 99 -7.16 -1.14 -1.86
N SER A 100 -8.48 -1.11 -2.02
CA SER A 100 -9.22 0.10 -2.37
C SER A 100 -9.38 0.96 -1.14
N ILE A 101 -9.05 2.24 -1.26
CA ILE A 101 -9.13 3.21 -0.17
C ILE A 101 -9.96 4.37 -0.64
N LEU A 102 -11.11 4.57 0.00
CA LEU A 102 -12.06 5.62 -0.31
C LEU A 102 -12.10 6.64 0.83
N ARG A 103 -11.83 7.92 0.53
CA ARG A 103 -12.10 9.01 1.47
C ARG A 103 -13.61 9.24 1.56
N LEU A 104 -14.16 9.10 2.76
CA LEU A 104 -15.57 9.29 3.02
C LEU A 104 -15.89 10.77 3.18
N SER A 105 -17.07 11.18 2.70
CA SER A 105 -17.56 12.54 2.98
C SER A 105 -17.75 12.75 4.48
N SER A 106 -17.51 13.97 4.97
CA SER A 106 -17.69 14.35 6.39
C SER A 106 -19.09 14.08 6.98
N ARG A 107 -20.10 13.86 6.15
CA ARG A 107 -21.47 13.52 6.56
C ARG A 107 -21.71 12.04 6.80
N ARG A 108 -20.76 11.17 6.43
CA ARG A 108 -20.89 9.73 6.66
C ARG A 108 -20.46 9.42 8.08
N HIS A 109 -21.33 8.72 8.79
CA HIS A 109 -21.04 8.13 10.08
C HIS A 109 -20.49 6.71 9.88
N LEU A 110 -19.60 6.29 10.78
CA LEU A 110 -19.24 4.88 10.89
C LEU A 110 -20.50 4.09 11.30
N PRO A 111 -20.67 2.86 10.81
CA PRO A 111 -21.75 1.99 11.27
C PRO A 111 -21.65 1.73 12.79
N ASP A 112 -22.80 1.53 13.46
CA ASP A 112 -22.83 1.33 14.91
C ASP A 112 -22.24 -0.03 15.36
N ASP A 113 -22.19 -1.01 14.45
CA ASP A 113 -21.78 -2.39 14.72
C ASP A 113 -20.30 -2.68 14.37
N VAL A 114 -19.45 -1.66 14.32
CA VAL A 114 -18.01 -1.83 14.04
C VAL A 114 -17.24 -2.36 15.25
N GLU A 115 -16.26 -3.23 15.00
CA GLU A 115 -15.25 -3.64 15.97
C GLU A 115 -14.16 -2.56 16.05
N ASP A 116 -13.85 -2.08 17.26
CA ASP A 116 -12.75 -1.14 17.51
C ASP A 116 -11.42 -1.90 17.56
N LEU A 117 -10.49 -1.53 16.68
CA LEU A 117 -9.15 -2.11 16.59
C LEU A 117 -8.08 -1.27 17.32
N GLY A 118 -8.46 -0.10 17.85
CA GLY A 118 -7.55 0.89 18.44
C GLY A 118 -7.03 1.92 17.44
N ASP A 119 -6.47 3.02 17.96
CA ASP A 119 -5.78 4.07 17.19
C ASP A 119 -6.61 4.66 16.03
N GLY A 120 -7.93 4.73 16.20
CA GLY A 120 -8.86 5.26 15.18
C GLY A 120 -9.25 4.27 14.09
N PHE A 121 -8.82 3.00 14.19
CA PHE A 121 -9.19 1.94 13.26
C PHE A 121 -10.39 1.14 13.73
N TYR A 122 -11.24 0.79 12.78
CA TYR A 122 -12.44 0.00 13.02
C TYR A 122 -12.64 -1.05 11.93
N LYS A 123 -13.39 -2.11 12.21
CA LYS A 123 -13.66 -3.21 11.27
C LYS A 123 -15.13 -3.60 11.25
N LEU A 124 -15.68 -3.90 10.07
CA LEU A 124 -17.01 -4.48 9.90
C LEU A 124 -16.96 -5.54 8.79
N GLY A 125 -16.95 -6.82 9.20
CA GLY A 125 -16.74 -7.92 8.26
C GLY A 125 -15.38 -7.78 7.57
N ASP A 126 -15.39 -7.67 6.24
CA ASP A 126 -14.18 -7.52 5.42
C ASP A 126 -13.82 -6.05 5.12
N LEU A 127 -14.58 -5.10 5.67
CA LEU A 127 -14.33 -3.66 5.54
C LEU A 127 -13.54 -3.15 6.75
N TYR A 128 -12.56 -2.29 6.48
CA TYR A 128 -11.86 -1.53 7.50
C TYR A 128 -12.21 -0.05 7.37
N TYR A 129 -12.15 0.66 8.48
CA TYR A 129 -12.34 2.10 8.55
C TYR A 129 -11.21 2.73 9.35
N PHE A 130 -10.88 3.97 9.01
CA PHE A 130 -9.96 4.81 9.76
C PHE A 130 -10.59 6.18 9.96
N GLU A 131 -10.66 6.64 11.20
CA GLU A 131 -10.98 8.02 11.56
C GLU A 131 -9.70 8.71 12.00
N GLY A 132 -9.22 9.62 11.16
CA GLY A 132 -7.99 10.35 11.42
C GLY A 132 -8.16 11.46 12.45
N GLU A 133 -7.04 12.03 12.89
CA GLU A 133 -7.01 13.12 13.89
C GLU A 133 -7.73 14.38 13.42
N SER A 134 -7.76 14.63 12.10
CA SER A 134 -8.50 15.72 11.47
C SER A 134 -10.03 15.54 11.52
N GLY A 135 -10.49 14.33 11.85
CA GLY A 135 -11.90 13.90 11.77
C GLY A 135 -12.33 13.40 10.38
N ASP A 136 -11.42 13.43 9.40
CA ASP A 136 -11.63 12.75 8.12
C ASP A 136 -11.73 11.24 8.31
N LYS A 137 -12.51 10.61 7.43
CA LYS A 137 -12.83 9.19 7.52
C LYS A 137 -12.47 8.50 6.22
N TYR A 138 -11.96 7.28 6.33
CA TYR A 138 -11.53 6.47 5.21
C TYR A 138 -12.11 5.07 5.35
N MET A 139 -12.42 4.45 4.21
CA MET A 139 -12.87 3.07 4.13
C MET A 139 -11.90 2.28 3.27
N PHE A 140 -11.52 1.10 3.73
CA PHE A 140 -10.62 0.19 3.03
C PHE A 140 -11.37 -1.09 2.68
N THR A 141 -11.24 -1.51 1.42
CA THR A 141 -11.74 -2.79 0.92
C THR A 141 -10.57 -3.58 0.38
N VAL A 142 -10.45 -4.85 0.76
CA VAL A 142 -9.36 -5.72 0.32
C VAL A 142 -9.86 -6.73 -0.69
N GLU A 143 -9.18 -6.79 -1.83
CA GLU A 143 -9.29 -7.87 -2.80
C GLU A 143 -7.97 -8.62 -2.86
N GLN A 144 -8.03 -9.96 -2.77
CA GLN A 144 -6.83 -10.79 -2.72
C GLN A 144 -7.01 -12.10 -3.47
N MET A 145 -5.93 -12.58 -4.07
CA MET A 145 -5.81 -13.91 -4.67
C MET A 145 -4.48 -14.54 -4.29
N GLY A 146 -4.54 -15.63 -3.53
CA GLY A 146 -3.36 -16.43 -3.16
C GLY A 146 -2.50 -15.87 -2.02
N GLN A 147 -2.75 -14.63 -1.57
CA GLN A 147 -2.01 -13.99 -0.47
C GLN A 147 -2.69 -14.12 0.89
N ASP A 148 -1.87 -14.03 1.94
CA ASP A 148 -2.32 -13.91 3.32
C ASP A 148 -2.89 -12.50 3.57
N ILE A 149 -4.10 -12.44 4.11
CA ILE A 149 -4.78 -11.20 4.45
C ILE A 149 -4.01 -10.41 5.53
N SER A 150 -3.15 -11.07 6.31
CA SER A 150 -2.36 -10.42 7.35
C SER A 150 -1.51 -9.27 6.82
N VAL A 151 -0.95 -9.41 5.62
CA VAL A 151 -0.13 -8.36 4.99
C VAL A 151 -0.99 -7.15 4.64
N ALA A 152 -2.18 -7.37 4.08
CA ALA A 152 -3.11 -6.29 3.78
C ALA A 152 -3.55 -5.55 5.06
N GLN A 153 -3.81 -6.30 6.13
CA GLN A 153 -4.18 -5.74 7.42
C GLN A 153 -3.04 -4.92 8.03
N GLU A 154 -1.79 -5.39 7.97
CA GLU A 154 -0.62 -4.63 8.42
C GLU A 154 -0.48 -3.30 7.66
N VAL A 155 -0.65 -3.33 6.33
CA VAL A 155 -0.65 -2.11 5.51
C VAL A 155 -1.77 -1.16 5.92
N ILE A 156 -3.00 -1.64 6.11
CA ILE A 156 -4.13 -0.81 6.53
C ILE A 156 -3.86 -0.16 7.88
N LEU A 157 -3.43 -0.94 8.87
CA LEU A 157 -3.17 -0.45 10.23
C LEU A 157 -1.94 0.47 10.33
N SER A 158 -1.13 0.54 9.27
CA SER A 158 -0.04 1.52 9.17
C SER A 158 -0.49 2.91 8.72
N ALA A 159 -1.75 3.07 8.27
CA ALA A 159 -2.24 4.32 7.70
C ALA A 159 -2.13 5.49 8.67
N LYS A 160 -1.59 6.61 8.20
CA LYS A 160 -1.46 7.85 8.99
C LYS A 160 -1.86 9.04 8.15
N GLU A 161 -2.62 9.96 8.74
CA GLU A 161 -2.89 11.24 8.09
C GLU A 161 -1.60 12.03 7.89
N VAL A 162 -1.42 12.55 6.68
CA VAL A 162 -0.33 13.47 6.37
C VAL A 162 -0.84 14.90 6.41
N THR A 163 -0.05 15.79 6.99
CA THR A 163 -0.32 17.23 6.88
C THR A 163 0.09 17.67 5.49
N VAL A 164 -0.90 17.81 4.61
CA VAL A 164 -0.69 18.34 3.27
C VAL A 164 -0.42 19.84 3.36
N ASN A 165 0.84 20.24 3.21
CA ASN A 165 1.21 21.65 3.11
C ASN A 165 0.73 22.16 1.74
N GLN A 166 -0.43 22.82 1.68
CA GLN A 166 -0.86 23.53 0.47
C GLN A 166 0.18 24.63 0.17
N GLN A 167 0.94 24.47 -0.92
CA GLN A 167 1.82 25.51 -1.47
C GLN A 167 1.07 26.40 -2.46
#